data_AF-X1PCM3-F1
#
_entry.id   AF-X1PCM3-F1
#
_cell.length_a   1.000
_cell.length_b   1.000
_cell.length_c   1.000
_cell.angle_alpha   90.00
_cell.angle_beta   90.00
_cell.angle_gamma   90.00
#
_symmetry.space_group_name_H-M   'P 1'
#
loop_
_entity.id
_entity.type
_entity.pdbx_description
1 polymer ?
#
loop_
_entity_poly.entity_id
_entity_poly.type
_entity_poly.pdbx_seq_one_letter_code
_entity_poly.pdbx_strand_id
1 'polypeptide(L)'
;MELKEFAPLFEELNLTDKEHYELQPFFTNLDKSVFAVTFLPPEVIGALCSRTSRVKGDLRATFLNEFVKPFLQEESEYGKSLKALIDFLHKYPIELIFSNPKGREFYIKWLSQFGDDSIAQMAGNHLIYSGISQVAIKHFEDMRIGIAPIEKSTRYVDYSSKIDNRYRYYVDPTLEKMGLLEEYKNVMDGLFDTYTLL
;
A
#
# COMPACT_ATOMS: atom_id res chain seq x y z
N MET A 1 17.23 -20.10 -5.08
CA MET A 1 16.09 -19.94 -4.16
C MET A 1 15.13 -19.00 -4.83
N GLU A 2 13.85 -19.35 -4.96
CA GLU A 2 12.90 -18.48 -5.66
C GLU A 2 12.51 -17.31 -4.76
N LEU A 3 12.57 -16.07 -5.28
CA LEU A 3 12.20 -14.86 -4.54
C LEU A 3 10.78 -14.89 -3.99
N LYS A 4 9.89 -15.69 -4.59
CA LYS A 4 8.50 -15.88 -4.14
C LYS A 4 8.41 -16.46 -2.73
N GLU A 5 9.39 -17.28 -2.32
CA GLU A 5 9.43 -17.85 -0.96
C GLU A 5 9.55 -16.73 0.11
N PHE A 6 10.14 -15.58 -0.24
CA PHE A 6 10.37 -14.45 0.66
C PHE A 6 9.20 -13.47 0.69
N ALA A 7 8.15 -13.69 -0.09
CA ALA A 7 7.03 -12.77 -0.14
C ALA A 7 6.39 -12.63 1.25
N PRO A 8 6.09 -11.41 1.71
CA PRO A 8 5.38 -11.21 2.96
C PRO A 8 3.96 -11.77 2.85
N LEU A 9 3.37 -12.10 4.00
CA LEU A 9 1.95 -12.47 4.07
C LEU A 9 1.10 -11.27 3.65
N PHE A 10 0.30 -11.46 2.59
CA PHE A 10 -0.69 -10.51 2.14
C PHE A 10 -2.06 -10.92 2.66
N GLU A 11 -2.73 -10.03 3.37
CA GLU A 11 -4.12 -10.24 3.81
C GLU A 11 -5.05 -9.81 2.68
N GLU A 12 -5.82 -10.76 2.15
CA GLU A 12 -6.79 -10.45 1.10
C GLU A 12 -7.86 -9.47 1.60
N LEU A 13 -8.20 -8.51 0.75
CA LEU A 13 -9.17 -7.47 1.09
C LEU A 13 -10.62 -7.98 1.14
N ASN A 14 -10.89 -9.20 0.66
CA ASN A 14 -12.22 -9.82 0.62
C ASN A 14 -13.30 -8.90 0.03
N LEU A 15 -13.01 -8.31 -1.14
CA LEU A 15 -13.89 -7.36 -1.80
C LEU A 15 -14.97 -8.07 -2.61
N THR A 16 -16.19 -7.54 -2.57
CA THR A 16 -17.24 -7.87 -3.54
C THR A 16 -16.92 -7.29 -4.92
N ASP A 17 -17.54 -7.81 -5.98
CA ASP A 17 -17.35 -7.29 -7.35
C ASP A 17 -17.62 -5.78 -7.46
N LYS A 18 -18.63 -5.29 -6.73
CA LYS A 18 -18.97 -3.87 -6.68
C LYS A 18 -17.86 -3.06 -6.03
N GLU A 19 -17.35 -3.50 -4.90
CA GLU A 19 -16.28 -2.82 -4.18
C GLU A 19 -14.97 -2.85 -4.97
N HIS A 20 -14.68 -3.98 -5.62
CA HIS A 20 -13.56 -4.09 -6.54
C HIS A 20 -13.67 -3.06 -7.67
N TYR A 21 -14.85 -2.95 -8.29
CA TYR A 21 -15.11 -1.95 -9.33
C TYR A 21 -14.93 -0.51 -8.80
N GLU A 22 -15.42 -0.20 -7.61
CA GLU A 22 -15.30 1.14 -7.01
C GLU A 22 -13.86 1.52 -6.64
N LEU A 23 -13.00 0.53 -6.40
CA LEU A 23 -11.65 0.72 -5.86
C LEU A 23 -10.54 0.66 -6.90
N GLN A 24 -10.67 -0.24 -7.88
CA GLN A 24 -9.63 -0.60 -8.84
C GLN A 24 -9.04 0.59 -9.62
N PRO A 25 -9.79 1.64 -10.00
CA PRO A 25 -9.21 2.77 -10.72
C PRO A 25 -8.15 3.57 -9.95
N PHE A 26 -8.16 3.54 -8.63
CA PHE A 26 -7.33 4.41 -7.77
C PHE A 26 -5.98 3.80 -7.37
N PHE A 27 -5.75 2.52 -7.67
CA PHE A 27 -4.55 1.79 -7.25
C PHE A 27 -4.02 0.90 -8.37
N THR A 28 -2.70 0.72 -8.43
CA THR A 28 -2.08 -0.14 -9.46
C THR A 28 -2.39 -1.63 -9.30
N ASN A 29 -2.77 -2.07 -8.10
CA ASN A 29 -3.31 -3.41 -7.82
C ASN A 29 -4.08 -3.43 -6.50
N LEU A 30 -4.94 -4.43 -6.34
CA LEU A 30 -5.75 -4.65 -5.12
C LEU A 30 -5.37 -5.93 -4.36
N ASP A 31 -4.46 -6.74 -4.92
CA ASP A 31 -4.16 -8.12 -4.51
C ASP A 31 -2.68 -8.35 -4.18
N LYS A 32 -1.85 -7.31 -4.15
CA LYS A 32 -0.43 -7.40 -3.79
C LYS A 32 -0.07 -6.47 -2.63
N SER A 33 1.03 -6.82 -1.97
CA SER A 33 1.64 -6.08 -0.86
C SER A 33 2.27 -4.76 -1.26
N VAL A 34 2.66 -4.59 -2.53
CA VAL A 34 3.28 -3.36 -3.03
C VAL A 34 2.42 -2.78 -4.14
N PHE A 35 1.96 -1.55 -3.96
CA PHE A 35 1.07 -0.87 -4.88
C PHE A 35 1.28 0.64 -4.81
N ALA A 36 0.84 1.34 -5.86
CA ALA A 36 0.90 2.80 -5.91
C ALA A 36 -0.51 3.37 -6.03
N VAL A 37 -0.71 4.59 -5.51
CA VAL A 37 -1.90 5.38 -5.81
C VAL A 37 -1.76 5.95 -7.21
N THR A 38 -2.75 5.71 -8.06
CA THR A 38 -2.71 6.17 -9.47
C THR A 38 -3.10 7.64 -9.59
N PHE A 39 -4.15 8.05 -8.88
CA PHE A 39 -4.63 9.42 -8.85
C PHE A 39 -5.48 9.68 -7.60
N LEU A 40 -5.00 10.56 -6.72
CA LEU A 40 -5.79 11.18 -5.66
C LEU A 40 -5.33 12.63 -5.45
N PRO A 41 -6.26 13.58 -5.24
CA PRO A 41 -5.89 14.95 -4.88
C PRO A 41 -5.03 15.01 -3.61
N PRO A 42 -4.12 15.99 -3.47
CA PRO A 42 -3.22 16.09 -2.31
C PRO A 42 -3.92 16.03 -0.95
N GLU A 43 -5.09 16.66 -0.83
CA GLU A 43 -5.89 16.63 0.40
C GLU A 43 -6.36 15.20 0.75
N VAL A 44 -6.82 14.45 -0.25
CA VAL A 44 -7.36 13.10 -0.06
C VAL A 44 -6.24 12.13 0.31
N ILE A 45 -5.13 12.14 -0.42
CA ILE A 45 -4.01 11.23 -0.12
C ILE A 45 -3.35 11.56 1.23
N GLY A 46 -3.21 12.84 1.57
CA GLY A 46 -2.68 13.26 2.86
C GLY A 46 -3.56 12.80 4.03
N ALA A 47 -4.88 13.01 3.91
CA ALA A 47 -5.84 12.53 4.89
C ALA A 47 -5.84 10.99 4.99
N LEU A 48 -5.85 10.29 3.85
CA LEU A 48 -5.86 8.84 3.78
C LEU A 48 -4.60 8.23 4.43
N CYS A 49 -3.41 8.70 4.11
CA CYS A 49 -2.16 8.20 4.69
C CYS A 49 -2.10 8.46 6.21
N SER A 50 -2.45 9.68 6.63
CA SER A 50 -2.53 10.05 8.06
C SER A 50 -3.52 9.17 8.82
N ARG A 51 -4.70 8.95 8.25
CA ARG A 51 -5.73 8.09 8.84
C ARG A 51 -5.27 6.63 8.92
N THR A 52 -4.73 6.09 7.82
CA THR A 52 -4.28 4.71 7.71
C THR A 52 -3.17 4.39 8.72
N SER A 53 -2.30 5.36 9.02
CA SER A 53 -1.24 5.21 10.02
C SER A 53 -1.72 4.88 11.44
N ARG A 54 -3.02 5.09 11.72
CA ARG A 54 -3.61 4.94 13.07
C ARG A 54 -4.69 3.85 13.14
N VAL A 55 -4.90 3.11 12.06
CA VAL A 55 -5.91 2.03 12.00
C VAL A 55 -5.26 0.71 11.59
N LYS A 56 -5.91 -0.41 11.93
CA LYS A 56 -5.39 -1.76 11.64
C LYS A 56 -5.42 -2.12 10.15
N GLY A 57 -6.48 -1.72 9.43
CA GLY A 57 -6.75 -2.15 8.04
C GLY A 57 -5.78 -1.64 6.97
N ASP A 58 -5.83 -2.26 5.79
CA ASP A 58 -5.09 -1.84 4.59
C ASP A 58 -5.56 -0.46 4.09
N LEU A 59 -4.64 0.31 3.50
CA LEU A 59 -4.92 1.66 2.98
C LEU A 59 -6.07 1.66 1.96
N ARG A 60 -6.16 0.62 1.12
CA ARG A 60 -7.22 0.48 0.10
C ARG A 60 -8.57 0.24 0.76
N ALA A 61 -8.62 -0.60 1.80
CA ALA A 61 -9.84 -0.82 2.57
C ALA A 61 -10.29 0.43 3.33
N THR A 62 -9.35 1.19 3.93
CA THR A 62 -9.64 2.48 4.57
C THR A 62 -10.17 3.48 3.55
N PHE A 63 -9.55 3.58 2.37
CA PHE A 63 -10.04 4.43 1.29
C PHE A 63 -11.46 4.07 0.86
N LEU A 64 -11.71 2.79 0.57
CA LEU A 64 -13.04 2.31 0.19
C LEU A 64 -14.11 2.65 1.25
N ASN A 65 -13.82 2.36 2.51
CA ASN A 65 -14.81 2.44 3.58
C ASN A 65 -15.03 3.86 4.10
N GLU A 66 -14.02 4.73 4.08
CA GLU A 66 -14.12 6.08 4.64
C GLU A 66 -14.22 7.18 3.57
N PHE A 67 -13.69 6.96 2.36
CA PHE A 67 -13.58 8.00 1.32
C PHE A 67 -14.43 7.73 0.07
N VAL A 68 -14.96 6.51 -0.10
CA VAL A 68 -15.75 6.14 -1.28
C VAL A 68 -17.18 5.77 -0.92
N LYS A 69 -17.37 4.68 -0.16
CA LYS A 69 -18.70 4.14 0.16
C LYS A 69 -19.67 5.14 0.80
N PRO A 70 -19.28 5.94 1.81
CA PRO A 70 -20.22 6.87 2.43
C PRO A 70 -20.82 7.83 1.40
N PHE A 71 -20.00 8.30 0.47
CA PHE A 71 -20.41 9.26 -0.55
C PHE A 71 -21.16 8.62 -1.73
N LEU A 72 -20.86 7.36 -2.08
CA LEU A 72 -21.62 6.65 -3.13
C LEU A 72 -23.02 6.21 -2.67
N GLN A 73 -23.25 6.12 -1.36
CA GLN A 73 -24.56 5.81 -0.78
C GLN A 73 -25.44 7.06 -0.62
N GLU A 74 -24.83 8.25 -0.65
CA GLU A 74 -25.53 9.52 -0.58
C GLU A 74 -25.93 10.01 -1.97
N GLU A 75 -27.17 10.50 -2.12
CA GLU A 75 -27.62 11.18 -3.35
C GLU A 75 -27.11 12.64 -3.45
N SER A 76 -25.92 12.91 -2.93
CA SER A 76 -25.29 14.22 -3.00
C SER A 76 -24.67 14.47 -4.38
N GLU A 77 -24.52 15.74 -4.76
CA GLU A 77 -23.83 16.11 -6.01
C GLU A 77 -22.38 15.60 -6.03
N TYR A 78 -21.74 15.54 -4.85
CA TYR A 78 -20.41 14.93 -4.70
C TYR A 78 -20.44 13.44 -5.01
N GLY A 79 -21.36 12.67 -4.41
CA GLY A 79 -21.51 11.24 -4.64
C GLY A 79 -21.76 10.89 -6.10
N LYS A 80 -22.67 11.62 -6.76
CA LYS A 80 -22.94 11.49 -8.20
C LYS A 80 -21.68 11.77 -9.05
N SER A 81 -20.93 12.81 -8.70
CA SER A 81 -19.70 13.18 -9.41
C SER A 81 -18.59 12.13 -9.21
N LEU A 82 -18.43 11.59 -8.00
CA LEU A 82 -17.49 10.52 -7.70
C LEU A 82 -17.85 9.24 -8.48
N LYS A 83 -19.13 8.87 -8.52
CA LYS A 83 -19.58 7.72 -9.30
C LYS A 83 -19.27 7.91 -10.79
N ALA A 84 -19.57 9.08 -11.34
CA ALA A 84 -19.25 9.41 -12.73
C ALA A 84 -17.74 9.35 -13.01
N LEU A 85 -16.90 9.80 -12.06
CA LEU A 85 -15.43 9.70 -12.18
C LEU A 85 -14.98 8.23 -12.20
N ILE A 86 -15.48 7.39 -11.30
CA ILE A 86 -15.16 5.95 -11.27
C ILE A 86 -15.52 5.30 -12.60
N ASP A 87 -16.75 5.53 -13.09
CA ASP A 87 -17.20 4.97 -14.37
C ASP A 87 -16.39 5.51 -15.55
N PHE A 88 -15.99 6.77 -15.51
CA PHE A 88 -15.12 7.37 -16.51
C PHE A 88 -13.72 6.73 -16.52
N LEU A 89 -13.11 6.50 -15.36
CA LEU A 89 -11.77 5.90 -15.26
C LEU A 89 -11.75 4.42 -15.66
N HIS A 90 -12.87 3.69 -15.49
CA HIS A 90 -13.02 2.35 -16.07
C HIS A 90 -13.03 2.38 -17.59
N LYS A 91 -13.73 3.36 -18.17
CA LYS A 91 -13.80 3.53 -19.63
C LYS A 91 -12.48 4.06 -20.22
N TYR A 92 -11.81 4.93 -19.48
CA TYR A 92 -10.57 5.60 -19.88
C TYR A 92 -9.55 5.49 -18.74
N PRO A 93 -8.78 4.39 -18.68
CA PRO A 93 -7.79 4.18 -17.62
C PRO A 93 -6.76 5.31 -17.56
N ILE A 94 -6.22 5.55 -16.36
CA ILE A 94 -5.20 6.56 -16.10
C ILE A 94 -3.99 6.38 -17.01
N GLU A 95 -3.59 5.14 -17.29
CA GLU A 95 -2.53 4.83 -18.22
C GLU A 95 -2.84 5.39 -19.60
N LEU A 96 -4.08 5.27 -20.10
CA LEU A 96 -4.45 5.81 -21.40
C LEU A 96 -4.44 7.34 -21.40
N ILE A 97 -4.97 7.96 -20.34
CA ILE A 97 -5.12 9.43 -20.24
C ILE A 97 -3.77 10.12 -20.08
N PHE A 98 -2.91 9.60 -19.20
CA PHE A 98 -1.64 10.24 -18.82
C PHE A 98 -0.43 9.72 -19.60
N SER A 99 -0.61 8.77 -20.54
CA SER A 99 0.42 8.34 -21.50
C SER A 99 0.70 9.40 -22.58
N ASN A 100 1.02 10.63 -22.19
CA ASN A 100 1.33 11.69 -23.13
C ASN A 100 2.59 11.33 -23.96
N PRO A 101 2.50 11.18 -25.29
CA PRO A 101 3.65 10.76 -26.10
C PRO A 101 4.82 11.72 -26.01
N LYS A 102 4.56 13.04 -26.01
CA LYS A 102 5.61 14.05 -25.90
C LYS A 102 6.32 13.99 -24.55
N GLY A 103 5.58 13.80 -23.46
CA GLY A 103 6.15 13.62 -22.12
C GLY A 103 7.05 12.38 -22.05
N ARG A 104 6.60 11.25 -22.60
CA ARG A 104 7.40 10.02 -22.66
C ARG A 104 8.67 10.17 -23.47
N GLU A 105 8.57 10.72 -24.68
CA GLU A 105 9.73 10.97 -25.54
C GLU A 105 10.74 11.92 -24.87
N PHE A 106 10.24 12.95 -24.18
CA PHE A 106 11.07 13.86 -23.40
C PHE A 106 11.85 13.11 -22.31
N TYR A 107 11.19 12.27 -21.50
CA TYR A 107 11.86 11.47 -20.48
C TYR A 107 12.85 10.46 -21.08
N ILE A 108 12.49 9.75 -22.16
CA ILE A 108 13.40 8.81 -22.83
C ILE A 108 14.67 9.52 -23.30
N LYS A 109 14.52 10.70 -23.92
CA LYS A 109 15.67 11.46 -24.42
C LYS A 109 16.51 11.97 -23.26
N TRP A 110 15.97 12.81 -22.39
CA TRP A 110 16.76 13.57 -21.42
C TRP A 110 17.17 12.76 -20.19
N LEU A 111 16.26 11.98 -19.61
CA LEU A 111 16.59 11.16 -18.44
C LEU A 111 17.47 9.97 -18.84
N SER A 112 17.03 9.15 -19.81
CA SER A 112 17.73 7.90 -20.11
C SER A 112 19.02 8.05 -20.92
N GLN A 113 19.14 9.08 -21.78
CA GLN A 113 20.33 9.23 -22.64
C GLN A 113 21.34 10.24 -22.10
N PHE A 114 20.88 11.31 -21.44
CA PHE A 114 21.75 12.38 -20.95
C PHE A 114 22.00 12.33 -19.44
N GLY A 115 21.24 11.52 -18.68
CA GLY A 115 21.43 11.37 -17.24
C GLY A 115 20.95 12.57 -16.42
N ASP A 116 19.97 13.32 -16.94
CA ASP A 116 19.39 14.48 -16.24
C ASP A 116 18.46 14.03 -15.09
N ASP A 117 19.05 13.48 -14.02
CA ASP A 117 18.34 12.94 -12.85
C ASP A 117 17.50 13.99 -12.12
N SER A 118 17.83 15.27 -12.25
CA SER A 118 17.08 16.39 -11.68
C SER A 118 15.64 16.49 -12.23
N ILE A 119 15.40 16.01 -13.46
CA ILE A 119 14.06 15.94 -14.05
C ILE A 119 13.22 14.88 -13.34
N ALA A 120 13.81 13.72 -13.03
CA ALA A 120 13.12 12.65 -12.32
C ALA A 120 12.71 13.06 -10.90
N GLN A 121 13.50 13.92 -10.25
CA GLN A 121 13.18 14.46 -8.91
C GLN A 121 11.91 15.34 -8.87
N MET A 122 11.45 15.84 -10.02
CA MET A 122 10.20 16.60 -10.10
C MET A 122 8.97 15.68 -10.12
N ALA A 123 9.15 14.40 -10.47
CA ALA A 123 8.09 13.41 -10.40
C ALA A 123 8.01 12.85 -8.98
N GLY A 124 6.81 12.80 -8.41
CA GLY A 124 6.52 12.16 -7.15
C GLY A 124 5.38 11.17 -7.30
N ASN A 125 5.42 10.09 -6.53
CA ASN A 125 4.30 9.18 -6.41
C ASN A 125 4.24 8.58 -5.00
N HIS A 126 3.07 8.10 -4.61
CA HIS A 126 2.83 7.46 -3.32
C HIS A 126 2.92 5.96 -3.52
N LEU A 127 4.02 5.37 -3.04
CA LEU A 127 4.24 3.93 -3.03
C LEU A 127 3.92 3.37 -1.64
N ILE A 128 3.10 2.32 -1.60
CA ILE A 128 2.60 1.71 -0.39
C ILE A 128 3.16 0.30 -0.28
N TYR A 129 3.65 -0.01 0.92
CA TYR A 129 4.15 -1.33 1.31
C TYR A 129 3.26 -1.87 2.42
N SER A 130 2.72 -3.06 2.22
CA SER A 130 1.92 -3.81 3.19
C SER A 130 2.62 -5.13 3.55
N GLY A 131 2.54 -5.55 4.80
CA GLY A 131 3.17 -6.79 5.27
C GLY A 131 4.70 -6.75 5.38
N ILE A 132 5.33 -5.58 5.31
CA ILE A 132 6.78 -5.43 5.48
C ILE A 132 7.18 -5.48 6.95
N SER A 133 8.33 -6.10 7.26
CA SER A 133 8.83 -6.16 8.63
C SER A 133 9.37 -4.80 9.10
N GLN A 134 9.33 -4.58 10.42
CA GLN A 134 9.92 -3.39 11.06
C GLN A 134 11.39 -3.19 10.72
N VAL A 135 12.15 -4.28 10.57
CA VAL A 135 13.57 -4.20 10.20
C VAL A 135 13.72 -3.77 8.74
N ALA A 136 12.90 -4.31 7.84
CA ALA A 136 12.99 -4.02 6.41
C ALA A 136 12.52 -2.59 6.09
N ILE A 137 11.48 -2.07 6.75
CA ILE A 137 10.98 -0.72 6.46
C ILE A 137 12.00 0.38 6.84
N LYS A 138 12.82 0.15 7.87
CA LYS A 138 13.88 1.12 8.27
C LYS A 138 14.89 1.37 7.16
N HIS A 139 15.17 0.38 6.32
CA HIS A 139 16.02 0.58 5.14
C HIS A 139 15.48 1.69 4.23
N PHE A 140 14.16 1.75 4.03
CA PHE A 140 13.52 2.81 3.24
C PHE A 140 13.47 4.12 4.01
N GLU A 141 13.08 4.11 5.29
CA GLU A 141 12.96 5.34 6.08
C GLU A 141 14.29 6.07 6.29
N ASP A 142 15.40 5.34 6.33
CA ASP A 142 16.74 5.90 6.44
C ASP A 142 17.22 6.59 5.14
N MET A 143 16.55 6.35 4.00
CA MET A 143 16.83 7.01 2.72
C MET A 143 16.24 8.43 2.66
N ARG A 144 16.74 9.32 3.52
CA ARG A 144 16.17 10.67 3.83
C ARG A 144 15.97 11.66 2.66
N ILE A 145 16.44 11.38 1.44
CA ILE A 145 16.37 12.33 0.32
C ILE A 145 15.22 11.93 -0.61
N GLY A 146 14.26 12.84 -0.81
CA GLY A 146 13.20 12.67 -1.82
C GLY A 146 12.02 11.78 -1.40
N ILE A 147 12.01 11.28 -0.17
CA ILE A 147 10.89 10.51 0.39
C ILE A 147 10.30 11.19 1.63
N ALA A 148 9.02 10.95 1.88
CA ALA A 148 8.32 11.38 3.09
C ALA A 148 7.50 10.20 3.64
N PRO A 149 8.12 9.31 4.45
CA PRO A 149 7.47 8.09 4.89
C PRO A 149 6.37 8.39 5.92
N ILE A 150 5.27 7.63 5.84
CA ILE A 150 4.26 7.54 6.88
C ILE A 150 4.11 6.05 7.24
N GLU A 151 4.50 5.71 8.45
CA GLU A 151 4.43 4.35 8.99
C GLU A 151 3.18 4.17 9.87
N LYS A 152 2.62 2.95 9.90
CA LYS A 152 1.61 2.58 10.92
C LYS A 152 2.21 2.71 12.31
N SER A 153 1.60 3.54 13.14
CA SER A 153 2.10 3.84 14.47
C SER A 153 1.78 2.72 15.45
N THR A 154 2.84 2.12 16.02
CA THR A 154 2.74 1.17 17.15
C THR A 154 2.13 1.76 18.41
N ARG A 155 1.97 3.09 18.48
CA ARG A 155 1.29 3.79 19.59
C ARG A 155 -0.23 3.80 19.46
N TYR A 156 -0.76 3.59 18.26
CA TYR A 156 -2.19 3.70 17.95
C TYR A 156 -2.78 2.42 17.38
N VAL A 157 -1.95 1.62 16.71
CA VAL A 157 -2.35 0.35 16.10
C VAL A 157 -1.98 -0.78 17.06
N ASP A 158 -2.99 -1.57 17.43
CA ASP A 158 -2.82 -2.80 18.18
C ASP A 158 -2.43 -3.96 17.24
N TYR A 159 -1.29 -4.60 17.55
CA TYR A 159 -0.69 -5.67 16.76
C TYR A 159 -0.98 -7.09 17.31
N SER A 160 -1.87 -7.23 18.29
CA SER A 160 -2.26 -8.52 18.87
C SER A 160 -3.13 -9.37 17.93
N SER A 161 -3.65 -8.78 16.84
CA SER A 161 -4.50 -9.47 15.88
C SER A 161 -3.74 -10.56 15.12
N LYS A 162 -4.33 -11.75 15.06
CA LYS A 162 -3.82 -12.89 14.29
C LYS A 162 -4.50 -12.98 12.91
N ILE A 163 -3.77 -13.45 11.91
CA ILE A 163 -4.31 -13.92 10.62
C ILE A 163 -4.06 -15.42 10.56
N ASP A 164 -5.06 -16.21 10.20
CA ASP A 164 -4.97 -17.68 10.16
C ASP A 164 -4.35 -18.29 11.44
N ASN A 165 -4.77 -17.76 12.59
CA ASN A 165 -4.29 -18.11 13.92
C ASN A 165 -2.78 -17.86 14.17
N ARG A 166 -2.14 -16.99 13.38
CA ARG A 166 -0.72 -16.61 13.53
C ARG A 166 -0.56 -15.11 13.72
N TYR A 167 0.39 -14.72 14.58
CA TYR A 167 0.80 -13.32 14.70
C TYR A 167 1.48 -12.83 13.42
N ARG A 168 1.41 -11.52 13.16
CA ARG A 168 1.84 -10.91 11.89
C ARG A 168 3.35 -10.63 11.82
N TYR A 169 4.18 -11.57 12.28
CA TYR A 169 5.64 -11.48 12.08
C TYR A 169 6.08 -12.20 10.81
N TYR A 170 7.16 -11.71 10.22
CA TYR A 170 7.78 -12.34 9.06
C TYR A 170 8.57 -13.58 9.48
N VAL A 171 8.48 -14.67 8.71
CA VAL A 171 9.27 -15.89 8.92
C VAL A 171 10.17 -16.08 7.72
N ASP A 172 11.48 -15.97 7.92
CA ASP A 172 12.45 -16.18 6.86
C ASP A 172 12.48 -17.67 6.46
N PRO A 173 12.23 -18.01 5.18
CA PRO A 173 12.23 -19.40 4.70
C PRO A 173 13.56 -20.14 4.92
N THR A 174 14.68 -19.42 5.07
CA THR A 174 15.99 -20.03 5.32
C THR A 174 16.12 -20.62 6.72
N LEU A 175 15.29 -20.20 7.69
CA LEU A 175 15.33 -20.69 9.07
C LEU A 175 15.08 -22.19 9.16
N GLU A 176 14.27 -22.74 8.25
CA GLU A 176 14.04 -24.19 8.17
C GLU A 176 15.34 -24.93 7.83
N LYS A 177 16.07 -24.46 6.82
CA LYS A 177 17.35 -25.04 6.39
C LYS A 177 18.43 -24.90 7.45
N MET A 178 18.31 -23.91 8.32
CA MET A 178 19.20 -23.67 9.47
C MET A 178 18.79 -24.46 10.72
N GLY A 179 17.63 -25.13 10.73
CA GLY A 179 17.11 -25.83 11.90
C GLY A 179 16.61 -24.91 13.02
N LEU A 180 16.36 -23.63 12.73
CA LEU A 180 15.98 -22.59 13.70
C LEU A 180 14.50 -22.20 13.64
N LEU A 181 13.73 -22.79 12.72
CA LEU A 181 12.34 -22.38 12.46
C LEU A 181 11.43 -22.45 13.69
N GLU A 182 11.45 -23.56 14.42
CA GLU A 182 10.56 -23.76 15.57
C GLU A 182 11.01 -22.92 16.77
N GLU A 183 12.31 -22.77 16.98
CA GLU A 183 12.84 -21.86 18.00
C GLU A 183 12.39 -20.42 17.72
N TYR A 184 12.54 -19.95 16.48
CA TYR A 184 12.13 -18.61 16.07
C TYR A 184 10.62 -18.38 16.31
N LYS A 185 9.76 -19.31 15.86
CA LYS A 185 8.31 -19.19 16.06
C LYS A 185 7.93 -19.14 17.55
N ASN A 186 8.50 -20.04 18.36
CA ASN A 186 8.20 -20.09 19.79
C ASN A 186 8.59 -18.78 20.51
N VAL A 187 9.75 -18.22 20.15
CA VAL A 187 10.19 -16.93 20.70
C VAL A 187 9.26 -15.81 20.24
N MET A 188 8.95 -15.73 18.95
CA MET A 188 8.08 -14.69 18.42
C MET A 188 6.65 -14.77 18.98
N ASP A 189 6.06 -15.95 19.03
CA ASP A 189 4.73 -16.18 19.62
C ASP A 189 4.74 -15.78 21.11
N GLY A 190 5.76 -16.18 21.87
CA GLY A 190 5.90 -15.78 23.28
C GLY A 190 6.04 -14.27 23.49
N LEU A 191 6.74 -13.56 22.59
CA LEU A 191 6.84 -12.10 22.63
C LEU A 191 5.48 -11.44 22.37
N PHE A 192 4.72 -11.91 21.39
CA PHE A 192 3.41 -11.38 21.05
C PHE A 192 2.34 -11.73 22.10
N ASP A 193 2.37 -12.95 22.65
CA ASP A 193 1.51 -13.36 23.76
C ASP A 193 1.77 -12.45 24.97
N THR A 194 3.05 -12.19 25.30
CA THR A 194 3.43 -11.25 26.36
C THR A 194 2.92 -9.85 26.09
N TYR A 195 3.12 -9.33 24.87
CA TYR A 195 2.59 -8.02 24.45
C TYR A 195 1.07 -7.92 24.61
N THR A 196 0.35 -9.00 24.30
CA THR A 196 -1.13 -9.05 24.37
C THR A 196 -1.65 -9.06 25.81
N LEU A 197 -0.83 -9.50 26.77
CA LEU A 197 -1.17 -9.53 28.19
C LEU A 197 -0.93 -8.21 28.93
N LEU A 198 -0.16 -7.28 28.34
CA LEU A 198 0.19 -5.97 28.91
C LEU A 198 -0.85 -4.90 28.57
#